data_AF-A0A7Y5UYX9-F1
#
_entry.id   AF-A0A7Y5UYX9-F1
#
_cell.length_a   1.000
_cell.length_b   1.000
_cell.length_c   1.000
_cell.angle_alpha   90.00
_cell.angle_beta   90.00
_cell.angle_gamma   90.00
#
_symmetry.space_group_name_H-M   'P 1'
#
loop_
_entity.id
_entity.type
_entity.pdbx_description
1 polymer ?
#
loop_
_entity_poly.entity_id
_entity_poly.type
_entity_poly.pdbx_seq_one_letter_code
_entity_poly.pdbx_strand_id
1 'polypeptide(L)'
;MPTSYILKAARPRFAQARVNLAFRRAWYADAPDAQTPPADKPADAGSDDWRMEDLPLSVQKHIRELRAEAAERRKALERQQSEAAQREQQRLAEQGQFKELADQRGRELESFKPYKTRAEELEAIIRKGNETRIQQVREDMRALIPTDYAPERLAAWLDANMPRLSARPAPSLDAGAGTGSSAESLSDAERQSAAKMGMTPEQYLAAKKKAGL
;
A
#
# COMPACT_ATOMS: atom_id res chain seq x y z
N MET A 1 -3.17 22.84 -36.68
CA MET A 1 -2.45 23.79 -35.80
C MET A 1 -3.42 24.88 -35.36
N PRO A 2 -4.06 24.79 -34.18
CA PRO A 2 -4.78 25.90 -33.60
C PRO A 2 -3.99 26.55 -32.45
N THR A 3 -3.76 27.85 -32.59
CA THR A 3 -3.00 28.72 -31.69
C THR A 3 -3.81 29.01 -30.43
N SER A 4 -3.48 28.38 -29.30
CA SER A 4 -4.08 28.65 -28.01
C SER A 4 -3.49 29.93 -27.39
N TYR A 5 -4.28 31.00 -27.36
CA TYR A 5 -3.95 32.23 -26.64
C TYR A 5 -4.04 31.99 -25.13
N ILE A 6 -2.90 32.08 -24.44
CA ILE A 6 -2.82 32.08 -22.97
C ILE A 6 -3.23 33.47 -22.49
N LEU A 7 -4.44 33.60 -21.96
CA LEU A 7 -4.85 34.78 -21.20
C LEU A 7 -4.06 34.82 -19.88
N LYS A 8 -2.95 35.56 -19.86
CA LYS A 8 -2.25 35.93 -18.63
C LYS A 8 -3.16 36.82 -17.80
N ALA A 9 -3.77 36.26 -16.76
CA ALA A 9 -4.46 37.03 -15.74
C ALA A 9 -3.46 37.98 -15.06
N ALA A 10 -3.57 39.27 -15.35
CA ALA A 10 -2.87 40.33 -14.64
C ALA A 10 -3.42 40.40 -13.20
N ARG A 11 -2.61 40.03 -12.22
CA ARG A 11 -2.90 40.29 -10.80
C ARG A 11 -2.78 41.80 -10.56
N PRO A 12 -3.80 42.51 -10.05
CA PRO A 12 -3.57 43.83 -9.52
C PRO A 12 -2.72 43.70 -8.26
N ARG A 13 -1.53 44.30 -8.28
CA ARG A 13 -0.71 44.58 -7.09
C ARG A 13 -1.42 45.66 -6.28
N PHE A 14 -2.37 45.28 -5.44
CA PHE A 14 -2.75 46.12 -4.31
C PHE A 14 -1.97 45.66 -3.09
N ALA A 15 -1.27 46.63 -2.51
CA ALA A 15 -0.41 46.50 -1.36
C ALA A 15 -1.14 45.79 -0.21
N GLN A 16 -0.43 44.86 0.42
CA GLN A 16 -0.76 44.39 1.76
C GLN A 16 -0.61 45.57 2.74
N ALA A 17 -1.65 46.41 2.84
CA ALA A 17 -1.87 47.17 4.06
C ALA A 17 -2.26 46.13 5.13
N ARG A 18 -1.26 45.67 5.89
CA ARG A 18 -1.49 44.95 7.15
C ARG A 18 -2.42 45.83 7.97
N VAL A 19 -3.71 45.47 8.06
CA VAL A 19 -4.64 46.10 8.99
C VAL A 19 -4.14 45.73 10.38
N ASN A 20 -3.37 46.63 10.98
CA ASN A 20 -2.77 46.44 12.28
C ASN A 20 -3.89 46.58 13.33
N LEU A 21 -4.44 45.44 13.76
CA LEU A 21 -5.53 45.35 14.74
C LEU A 21 -5.14 45.93 16.13
N ALA A 22 -3.87 46.22 16.36
CA ALA A 22 -3.38 46.88 17.58
C ALA A 22 -3.83 48.36 17.70
N PHE A 23 -4.09 49.04 16.59
CA PHE A 23 -4.40 50.48 16.61
C PHE A 23 -5.89 50.84 16.78
N ARG A 24 -6.79 49.86 16.87
CA ARG A 24 -8.23 50.11 17.12
C ARG A 24 -8.67 49.91 18.58
N ARG A 25 -7.71 49.63 19.47
CA ARG A 25 -7.95 49.36 20.89
C ARG A 25 -7.29 50.37 21.83
N ALA A 26 -7.04 51.58 21.33
CA ALA A 26 -6.38 52.65 22.09
C ALA A 26 -7.26 53.91 22.23
N TRP A 27 -8.58 53.73 22.38
CA TRP A 27 -9.45 54.78 22.88
C TRP A 27 -9.97 54.29 24.24
N TYR A 28 -9.26 54.65 25.31
CA TYR A 28 -9.44 54.27 26.74
C TYR A 28 -8.53 53.17 27.32
N ALA A 29 -7.22 53.19 27.06
CA ALA A 29 -6.26 52.50 27.93
C ALA A 29 -4.84 53.10 27.80
N ASP A 30 -4.61 54.26 28.42
CA ASP A 30 -3.46 54.53 29.31
C ASP A 30 -3.32 56.04 29.57
N ALA A 31 -3.71 56.47 30.77
CA ALA A 31 -3.11 57.60 31.46
C ALA A 31 -3.09 57.20 32.95
N PRO A 32 -1.92 56.91 33.55
CA PRO A 32 -1.80 56.87 35.00
C PRO A 32 -1.85 58.33 35.47
N ASP A 33 -2.76 58.63 36.39
CA ASP A 33 -3.08 59.96 36.92
C ASP A 33 -4.09 60.77 36.08
N ALA A 34 -5.35 60.33 36.09
CA ALA A 34 -6.48 61.21 35.83
C ALA A 34 -7.62 60.88 36.80
N GLN A 35 -8.07 61.90 37.52
CA GLN A 35 -9.27 61.93 38.36
C GLN A 35 -10.37 60.98 37.86
N THR A 36 -10.95 60.23 38.79
CA THR A 36 -12.27 59.61 38.61
C THR A 36 -13.20 60.67 38.02
N PRO A 37 -13.75 60.48 36.79
CA PRO A 37 -14.76 61.40 36.32
C PRO A 37 -15.92 61.30 37.31
N PRO A 38 -16.50 62.42 37.78
CA PRO A 38 -17.73 62.36 38.54
C PRO A 38 -18.74 61.58 37.70
N ALA A 39 -19.53 60.74 38.36
CA ALA A 39 -20.68 60.11 37.75
C ALA A 39 -21.60 61.21 37.23
N ASP A 40 -21.42 61.59 35.96
CA ASP A 40 -22.39 62.34 35.21
C ASP A 40 -23.64 61.46 35.20
N LYS A 41 -24.58 61.80 36.09
CA LYS A 41 -25.99 61.52 35.88
C LYS A 41 -26.24 61.85 34.41
N PRO A 42 -26.85 60.96 33.61
CA PRO A 42 -27.26 61.37 32.28
C PRO A 42 -28.10 62.63 32.47
N ALA A 43 -27.59 63.74 31.94
CA ALA A 43 -28.39 64.94 31.80
C ALA A 43 -29.65 64.48 31.10
N ASP A 44 -30.79 64.74 31.75
CA ASP A 44 -32.12 64.66 31.15
C ASP A 44 -32.12 65.65 29.99
N ALA A 45 -31.56 65.20 28.86
CA ALA A 45 -31.64 65.84 27.58
C ALA A 45 -33.12 65.77 27.24
N GLY A 46 -33.82 66.89 27.48
CA GLY A 46 -35.26 67.06 27.37
C GLY A 46 -35.88 66.00 26.49
N SER A 47 -36.51 65.03 27.14
CA SER A 47 -37.45 64.17 26.44
C SER A 47 -38.61 65.06 26.02
N ASP A 48 -38.50 65.63 24.83
CA ASP A 48 -39.65 65.75 23.96
C ASP A 48 -40.17 64.32 23.78
N ASP A 49 -40.95 63.87 24.76
CA ASP A 49 -41.68 62.62 24.79
C ASP A 49 -42.80 62.76 23.77
N TRP A 50 -42.44 62.78 22.48
CA TRP A 50 -43.37 62.64 21.39
C TRP A 50 -43.97 61.25 21.50
N ARG A 51 -45.07 61.14 22.26
CA ARG A 51 -45.80 59.90 22.42
C ARG A 51 -46.25 59.46 21.04
N MET A 52 -46.23 58.15 20.77
CA MET A 52 -46.57 57.66 19.44
C MET A 52 -47.97 58.11 19.02
N GLU A 53 -48.84 58.33 20.01
CA GLU A 53 -50.20 58.82 19.93
C GLU A 53 -50.30 60.28 19.42
N ASP A 54 -49.26 61.10 19.60
CA ASP A 54 -49.22 62.51 19.20
C ASP A 54 -48.78 62.70 17.73
N LEU A 55 -48.30 61.65 17.07
CA LEU A 55 -47.93 61.69 15.65
C LEU A 55 -49.15 61.52 14.73
N PRO A 56 -49.11 62.05 13.48
CA PRO A 56 -50.15 61.81 12.49
C PRO A 56 -50.39 60.31 12.25
N LEU A 57 -51.65 59.91 12.08
CA LEU A 57 -52.06 58.49 11.91
C LEU A 57 -51.30 57.75 10.80
N SER A 58 -50.89 58.45 9.73
CA SER A 58 -50.07 57.88 8.65
C SER A 58 -48.66 57.49 9.13
N VAL A 59 -48.05 58.32 9.98
CA VAL A 59 -46.72 58.10 10.54
C VAL A 59 -46.76 56.98 11.58
N GLN A 60 -47.81 56.92 12.42
CA GLN A 60 -48.00 55.81 13.38
C GLN A 60 -48.08 54.44 12.69
N LYS A 61 -48.84 54.34 11.59
CA LYS A 61 -48.95 53.10 10.80
C LYS A 61 -47.59 52.70 10.22
N HIS A 62 -46.87 53.66 9.63
CA HIS A 62 -45.55 53.42 9.08
C HIS A 62 -44.54 52.93 10.12
N ILE A 63 -44.53 53.52 11.33
CA ILE A 63 -43.67 53.07 12.44
C ILE A 63 -44.02 51.64 12.88
N ARG A 64 -45.31 51.30 12.96
CA ARG A 64 -45.75 49.93 13.30
C ARG A 64 -45.33 48.92 12.24
N GLU A 65 -45.46 49.26 10.96
CA GLU A 65 -45.01 48.43 9.82
C GLU A 65 -43.50 48.22 9.85
N LEU A 66 -42.72 49.29 10.05
CA LEU A 66 -41.26 49.21 10.18
C LEU A 66 -40.83 48.34 11.37
N ARG A 67 -41.53 48.45 12.51
CA ARG A 67 -41.26 47.60 13.68
C ARG A 67 -41.61 46.14 13.40
N ALA A 68 -42.70 45.86 12.70
CA ALA A 68 -43.07 44.51 12.29
C ALA A 68 -42.05 43.92 11.31
N GLU A 69 -41.63 44.68 10.30
CA GLU A 69 -40.60 44.28 9.33
C GLU A 69 -39.25 44.04 10.03
N ALA A 70 -38.86 44.91 10.96
CA ALA A 70 -37.64 44.72 11.74
C ALA A 70 -37.71 43.48 12.65
N ALA A 71 -38.86 43.21 13.25
CA ALA A 71 -39.07 42.01 14.06
C ALA A 71 -38.97 40.73 13.21
N GLU A 72 -39.60 40.71 12.03
CA GLU A 72 -39.51 39.58 11.11
C GLU A 72 -38.09 39.40 10.56
N ARG A 73 -37.37 40.48 10.26
CA ARG A 73 -35.96 40.42 9.87
C ARG A 73 -35.07 39.86 10.97
N ARG A 74 -35.30 40.26 12.23
CA ARG A 74 -34.55 39.71 13.39
C ARG A 74 -34.78 38.21 13.52
N LYS A 75 -36.05 37.76 13.45
CA LYS A 75 -36.39 36.33 13.48
C LYS A 75 -35.78 35.57 12.30
N ALA A 76 -35.80 36.15 11.10
CA ALA A 76 -35.21 35.53 9.91
C ALA A 76 -33.69 35.39 10.05
N LEU A 77 -33.01 36.42 10.56
CA LEU A 77 -31.58 36.37 10.83
C LEU A 77 -31.23 35.34 11.91
N GLU A 78 -32.00 35.29 13.00
CA GLU A 78 -31.81 34.30 14.07
C GLU A 78 -31.96 32.87 13.54
N ARG A 79 -33.00 32.61 12.73
CA ARG A 79 -33.19 31.31 12.06
C ARG A 79 -32.00 30.96 11.17
N GLN A 80 -31.57 31.87 10.30
CA GLN A 80 -30.42 31.65 9.42
C GLN A 80 -29.12 31.37 10.21
N GLN A 81 -28.87 32.10 11.29
CA GLN A 81 -27.71 31.88 12.15
C GLN A 81 -27.78 30.53 12.86
N SER A 82 -28.95 30.14 13.36
CA SER A 82 -29.14 28.84 14.02
C SER A 82 -28.94 27.66 13.06
N GLU A 83 -29.46 27.76 11.83
CA GLU A 83 -29.28 26.74 10.79
C GLU A 83 -27.82 26.64 10.34
N ALA A 84 -27.13 27.78 10.19
CA ALA A 84 -25.71 27.80 9.86
C ALA A 84 -24.88 27.13 10.97
N ALA A 85 -25.15 27.47 12.24
CA ALA A 85 -24.46 26.85 13.38
C ALA A 85 -24.72 25.34 13.45
N GLN A 86 -25.95 24.88 13.21
CA GLN A 86 -26.27 23.45 13.17
C GLN A 86 -25.53 22.72 12.03
N ARG A 87 -25.46 23.32 10.83
CA ARG A 87 -24.71 22.75 9.71
C ARG A 87 -23.22 22.68 9.99
N GLU A 88 -22.64 23.70 10.61
CA GLU A 88 -21.23 23.69 11.02
C GLU A 88 -20.96 22.61 12.07
N GLN A 89 -21.82 22.47 13.08
CA GLN A 89 -21.71 21.41 14.08
C GLN A 89 -21.79 20.02 13.45
N GLN A 90 -22.72 19.79 12.52
CA GLN A 90 -22.83 18.52 11.79
C GLN A 90 -21.57 18.23 10.98
N ARG A 91 -21.05 19.21 10.22
CA ARG A 91 -19.79 19.03 9.46
C ARG A 91 -18.60 18.73 10.37
N LEU A 92 -18.50 19.36 11.53
CA LEU A 92 -17.43 19.12 12.49
C LEU A 92 -17.57 17.72 13.11
N ALA A 93 -18.79 17.28 13.43
CA ALA A 93 -19.06 15.94 13.94
C ALA A 93 -18.71 14.86 12.90
N GLU A 94 -19.13 15.02 11.65
CA GLU A 94 -18.77 14.14 10.54
C GLU A 94 -17.25 14.07 10.36
N GLN A 95 -16.56 15.22 10.32
CA GLN A 95 -15.10 15.26 10.22
C GLN A 95 -14.40 14.55 11.38
N GLY A 96 -14.94 14.65 12.61
CA GLY A 96 -14.45 13.91 13.77
C GLY A 96 -14.54 12.40 13.56
N GLN A 97 -15.72 11.91 13.14
CA GLN A 97 -15.94 10.48 12.87
C GLN A 97 -15.04 9.95 11.75
N PHE A 98 -14.83 10.73 10.68
CA PHE A 98 -13.92 10.34 9.60
C PHE A 98 -12.46 10.23 10.07
N LYS A 99 -12.00 11.14 10.95
CA LYS A 99 -10.66 11.08 11.52
C LYS A 99 -10.50 9.84 12.39
N GLU A 100 -11.46 9.56 13.27
CA GLU A 100 -11.45 8.37 14.13
C GLU A 100 -11.43 7.07 13.30
N LEU A 101 -12.24 6.98 12.25
CA LEU A 101 -12.24 5.83 11.36
C LEU A 101 -10.90 5.68 10.63
N ALA A 102 -10.32 6.78 10.13
CA ALA A 102 -9.02 6.75 9.48
C ALA A 102 -7.90 6.28 10.43
N ASP A 103 -7.91 6.75 11.68
CA ASP A 103 -6.96 6.33 12.70
C ASP A 103 -7.12 4.84 13.06
N GLN A 104 -8.35 4.35 13.18
CA GLN A 104 -8.63 2.93 13.38
C GLN A 104 -8.09 2.08 12.22
N ARG A 105 -8.36 2.48 10.98
CA ARG A 105 -7.83 1.80 9.78
C ARG A 105 -6.31 1.85 9.72
N GLY A 106 -5.70 2.97 10.10
CA GLY A 106 -4.25 3.12 10.21
C GLY A 106 -3.66 2.10 11.18
N ARG A 107 -4.25 1.97 12.38
CA ARG A 107 -3.84 0.98 13.39
C ARG A 107 -4.03 -0.46 12.93
N GLU A 108 -5.17 -0.77 12.29
CA GLU A 108 -5.40 -2.10 11.70
C GLU A 108 -4.32 -2.44 10.68
N LEU A 109 -4.03 -1.53 9.74
CA LEU A 109 -2.98 -1.75 8.74
C LEU A 109 -1.60 -1.94 9.37
N GLU A 110 -1.27 -1.17 10.41
CA GLU A 110 -0.02 -1.36 11.15
C GLU A 110 0.04 -2.70 11.87
N SER A 111 -1.09 -3.19 12.40
CA SER A 111 -1.16 -4.52 13.01
C SER A 111 -0.95 -5.65 11.99
N PHE A 112 -1.29 -5.44 10.71
CA PHE A 112 -1.09 -6.42 9.64
C PHE A 112 0.33 -6.46 9.08
N LYS A 113 1.09 -5.37 9.15
CA LYS A 113 2.49 -5.30 8.67
C LYS A 113 3.37 -6.46 9.17
N PRO A 114 3.45 -6.78 10.49
CA PRO A 114 4.31 -7.86 10.95
C PRO A 114 3.89 -9.24 10.42
N TYR A 115 2.59 -9.49 10.23
CA TYR A 115 2.12 -10.75 9.64
C TYR A 115 2.53 -10.86 8.17
N LYS A 116 2.46 -9.77 7.42
CA LYS A 116 2.93 -9.73 6.04
C LYS A 116 4.43 -10.03 5.95
N THR A 117 5.25 -9.35 6.75
CA THR A 117 6.70 -9.61 6.78
C THR A 117 7.01 -11.06 7.13
N ARG A 118 6.35 -11.61 8.16
CA ARG A 118 6.52 -13.01 8.54
C ARG A 118 6.09 -13.98 7.44
N ALA A 119 5.00 -13.69 6.74
CA ALA A 119 4.54 -14.51 5.63
C ALA A 119 5.54 -14.50 4.46
N GLU A 120 6.06 -13.33 4.10
CA GLU A 120 7.10 -13.18 3.06
C GLU A 120 8.41 -13.90 3.44
N GLU A 121 8.82 -13.81 4.71
CA GLU A 121 9.99 -14.55 5.23
C GLU A 121 9.79 -16.06 5.16
N LEU A 122 8.64 -16.57 5.60
CA LEU A 122 8.30 -17.99 5.53
C LEU A 122 8.23 -18.46 4.08
N GLU A 123 7.63 -17.68 3.19
CA GLU A 123 7.56 -17.99 1.77
C GLU A 123 8.97 -18.07 1.16
N ALA A 124 9.86 -17.14 1.50
CA ALA A 124 11.25 -17.17 1.05
C ALA A 124 12.02 -18.40 1.57
N ILE A 125 11.80 -18.80 2.83
CA ILE A 125 12.39 -20.02 3.40
C ILE A 125 11.90 -21.25 2.65
N ILE A 126 10.59 -21.34 2.38
CA ILE A 126 9.98 -22.47 1.67
C ILE A 126 10.49 -22.55 0.23
N ARG A 127 10.55 -21.41 -0.49
CA ARG A 127 11.09 -21.35 -1.85
C ARG A 127 12.54 -21.84 -1.89
N LYS A 128 13.40 -21.35 -1.00
CA LYS A 128 14.80 -21.81 -0.89
C LYS A 128 14.88 -23.31 -0.58
N GLY A 129 14.06 -23.80 0.34
CA GLY A 129 14.00 -25.23 0.66
C GLY A 129 13.57 -26.08 -0.53
N ASN A 130 12.60 -25.61 -1.32
CA ASN A 130 12.17 -26.28 -2.54
C ASN A 130 13.25 -26.26 -3.61
N GLU A 131 13.95 -25.14 -3.83
CA GLU A 131 15.08 -25.06 -4.75
C GLU A 131 16.18 -26.05 -4.38
N THR A 132 16.55 -26.15 -3.10
CA THR A 132 17.53 -27.14 -2.62
C THR A 132 17.08 -28.57 -2.89
N ARG A 133 15.80 -28.90 -2.65
CA ARG A 133 15.26 -30.23 -2.98
C ARG A 133 15.27 -30.50 -4.49
N ILE A 134 14.88 -29.53 -5.31
CA ILE A 134 14.88 -29.63 -6.78
C ILE A 134 16.31 -29.88 -7.30
N GLN A 135 17.32 -29.26 -6.71
CA GLN A 135 18.73 -29.50 -7.07
C GLN A 135 19.17 -30.94 -6.79
N GLN A 136 18.65 -31.57 -5.73
CA GLN A 136 18.91 -32.98 -5.40
C GLN A 136 18.21 -33.95 -6.37
N VAL A 137 17.13 -33.51 -7.03
CA VAL A 137 16.47 -34.29 -8.07
C VAL A 137 17.36 -34.36 -9.31
N ARG A 138 17.45 -35.57 -9.88
CA ARG A 138 18.20 -35.83 -11.11
C ARG A 138 17.63 -35.00 -12.27
N GLU A 139 18.50 -34.49 -13.14
CA GLU A 139 18.15 -33.55 -14.22
C GLU A 139 17.03 -34.09 -15.14
N ASP A 140 17.05 -35.39 -15.44
CA ASP A 140 16.06 -36.08 -16.28
C ASP A 140 14.64 -36.05 -15.71
N MET A 141 14.51 -35.97 -14.39
CA MET A 141 13.24 -35.99 -13.68
C MET A 141 12.74 -34.59 -13.31
N ARG A 142 13.54 -33.53 -13.49
CA ARG A 142 13.15 -32.15 -13.15
C ARG A 142 12.01 -31.62 -14.01
N ALA A 143 11.85 -32.13 -15.24
CA ALA A 143 10.74 -31.78 -16.12
C ALA A 143 9.37 -32.21 -15.57
N LEU A 144 9.32 -33.15 -14.62
CA LEU A 144 8.09 -33.62 -13.98
C LEU A 144 7.63 -32.71 -12.83
N ILE A 145 8.45 -31.73 -12.43
CA ILE A 145 8.17 -30.85 -11.30
C ILE A 145 7.21 -29.74 -11.76
N PRO A 146 6.03 -29.58 -11.14
CA PRO A 146 5.09 -28.51 -11.51
C PRO A 146 5.68 -27.12 -11.24
N THR A 147 5.61 -26.22 -12.22
CA THR A 147 6.09 -24.82 -12.11
C THR A 147 5.06 -23.86 -11.54
N ASP A 148 3.77 -24.19 -11.66
CA ASP A 148 2.67 -23.26 -11.39
C ASP A 148 2.14 -23.34 -9.95
N TYR A 149 2.79 -24.15 -9.10
CA TYR A 149 2.36 -24.36 -7.72
C TYR A 149 2.83 -23.25 -6.80
N ALA A 150 1.96 -22.88 -5.86
CA ALA A 150 2.37 -22.08 -4.72
C ALA A 150 3.48 -22.79 -3.93
N PRO A 151 4.44 -22.08 -3.32
CA PRO A 151 5.61 -22.68 -2.69
C PRO A 151 5.28 -23.76 -1.65
N GLU A 152 4.22 -23.58 -0.88
CA GLU A 152 3.77 -24.57 0.12
C GLU A 152 3.26 -25.86 -0.54
N ARG A 153 2.47 -25.72 -1.61
CA ARG A 153 1.94 -26.87 -2.35
C ARG A 153 3.04 -27.62 -3.08
N LEU A 154 4.02 -26.89 -3.61
CA LEU A 154 5.20 -27.49 -4.21
C LEU A 154 6.02 -28.26 -3.18
N ALA A 155 6.20 -27.71 -1.96
CA ALA A 155 6.90 -28.40 -0.88
C ALA A 155 6.24 -29.75 -0.53
N ALA A 156 4.91 -29.74 -0.32
CA ALA A 156 4.16 -30.96 -0.03
C ALA A 156 4.22 -31.99 -1.18
N TRP A 157 4.16 -31.52 -2.43
CA TRP A 157 4.30 -32.39 -3.59
C TRP A 157 5.71 -33.00 -3.68
N LEU A 158 6.76 -32.20 -3.45
CA LEU A 158 8.13 -32.68 -3.42
C LEU A 158 8.30 -33.72 -2.31
N ASP A 159 7.84 -33.45 -1.09
CA ASP A 159 7.96 -34.40 0.02
C ASP A 159 7.27 -35.75 -0.28
N ALA A 160 6.13 -35.74 -0.97
CA ALA A 160 5.44 -36.97 -1.40
C ALA A 160 6.14 -37.72 -2.54
N ASN A 161 6.83 -37.03 -3.44
CA ASN A 161 7.41 -37.61 -4.66
C ASN A 161 8.93 -37.81 -4.58
N MET A 162 9.60 -37.24 -3.58
CA MET A 162 11.05 -37.32 -3.38
C MET A 162 11.61 -38.75 -3.43
N PRO A 163 10.99 -39.78 -2.82
CA PRO A 163 11.50 -41.15 -2.91
C PRO A 163 11.59 -41.68 -4.35
N ARG A 164 10.69 -41.24 -5.24
CA ARG A 164 10.68 -41.63 -6.65
C ARG A 164 11.64 -40.78 -7.48
N LEU A 165 11.74 -39.50 -7.18
CA LEU A 165 12.59 -38.55 -7.90
C LEU A 165 14.09 -38.73 -7.61
N SER A 166 14.43 -39.24 -6.42
CA SER A 166 15.80 -39.50 -5.99
C SER A 166 16.29 -40.93 -6.27
N ALA A 167 15.40 -41.84 -6.63
CA ALA A 167 15.76 -43.21 -6.95
C ALA A 167 16.68 -43.25 -8.17
N ARG A 168 17.86 -43.86 -8.01
CA ARG A 168 18.76 -44.17 -9.12
C ARG A 168 18.28 -45.47 -9.78
N PRO A 169 18.28 -45.56 -11.12
CA PRO A 169 18.05 -46.83 -11.79
C PRO A 169 19.13 -47.80 -11.33
N ALA A 170 18.73 -49.05 -11.04
CA ALA A 170 19.69 -50.07 -10.66
C ALA A 170 20.78 -50.17 -11.75
N PRO A 171 22.06 -50.28 -11.36
CA PRO A 171 23.10 -50.55 -12.34
C PRO A 171 22.69 -51.81 -13.11
N SER A 172 22.84 -51.77 -14.43
CA SER A 172 22.53 -52.91 -15.28
C SER A 172 23.39 -54.08 -14.81
N LEU A 173 22.77 -55.04 -14.12
CA LEU A 173 23.38 -56.32 -13.72
C LEU A 173 23.70 -57.21 -14.95
N ASP A 174 23.44 -56.69 -16.15
CA ASP A 174 23.75 -57.31 -17.44
C ASP A 174 25.16 -56.98 -17.96
N ALA A 175 26.04 -56.42 -17.13
CA ALA A 175 27.49 -56.29 -17.43
C ALA A 175 28.23 -57.65 -17.31
N GLY A 176 27.61 -58.72 -17.82
CA GLY A 176 28.10 -60.08 -17.74
C GLY A 176 27.43 -61.09 -18.69
N ALA A 177 26.36 -60.71 -19.40
CA ALA A 177 25.71 -61.59 -20.37
C ALA A 177 25.67 -60.95 -21.77
N GLY A 178 26.83 -61.00 -22.43
CA GLY A 178 26.91 -61.14 -23.88
C GLY A 178 26.48 -59.95 -24.72
N THR A 179 27.41 -59.03 -24.98
CA THR A 179 27.56 -58.25 -26.23
C THR A 179 28.92 -57.54 -26.09
N GLY A 180 30.02 -58.01 -26.66
CA GLY A 180 30.23 -58.00 -28.10
C GLY A 180 31.05 -56.76 -28.53
N SER A 181 32.19 -56.49 -27.87
CA SER A 181 33.29 -55.65 -28.39
C SER A 181 34.49 -55.73 -27.45
N SER A 182 35.08 -56.91 -27.31
CA SER A 182 36.40 -57.04 -26.67
C SER A 182 37.45 -56.48 -27.63
N ALA A 183 37.95 -55.29 -27.32
CA ALA A 183 39.27 -54.87 -27.77
C ALA A 183 40.27 -55.98 -27.44
N GLU A 184 41.16 -56.28 -28.40
CA GLU A 184 41.88 -57.55 -28.53
C GLU A 184 42.59 -58.03 -27.26
N SER A 185 41.90 -58.85 -26.48
CA SER A 185 42.48 -59.61 -25.39
C SER A 185 41.90 -61.02 -25.40
N LEU A 186 42.78 -62.02 -25.36
CA LEU A 186 42.40 -63.43 -25.40
C LEU A 186 41.54 -63.77 -24.18
N SER A 187 40.43 -64.45 -24.44
CA SER A 187 39.65 -65.10 -23.38
C SER A 187 40.49 -66.17 -22.67
N ASP A 188 40.14 -66.49 -21.43
CA ASP A 188 40.90 -67.47 -20.63
C ASP A 188 40.91 -68.88 -21.28
N ALA A 189 39.86 -69.22 -22.05
CA ALA A 189 39.79 -70.45 -22.83
C ALA A 189 40.77 -70.47 -24.02
N GLU A 190 40.96 -69.32 -24.69
CA GLU A 190 41.91 -69.18 -25.80
C GLU A 190 43.36 -69.20 -25.30
N ARG A 191 43.64 -68.65 -24.11
CA ARG A 191 44.97 -68.76 -23.48
C ARG A 191 45.34 -70.20 -23.15
N GLN A 192 44.39 -70.98 -22.64
CA GLN A 192 44.62 -72.41 -22.37
C GLN A 192 44.84 -73.20 -23.67
N SER A 193 44.13 -72.84 -24.75
CA SER A 193 44.31 -73.46 -26.06
C SER A 193 45.67 -73.11 -26.68
N ALA A 194 46.11 -71.85 -26.56
CA ALA A 194 47.45 -71.42 -26.96
C ALA A 194 48.55 -72.16 -26.18
N ALA A 195 48.40 -72.30 -24.87
CA ALA A 195 49.34 -73.05 -24.02
C ALA A 195 49.44 -74.53 -24.41
N LYS A 196 48.30 -75.18 -24.72
CA LYS A 196 48.28 -76.57 -25.19
C LYS A 196 48.93 -76.75 -26.55
N MET A 197 48.86 -75.75 -27.43
CA MET A 197 49.52 -75.75 -28.73
C MET A 197 50.96 -75.24 -28.69
N GLY A 198 51.50 -74.94 -27.49
CA GLY A 198 52.86 -74.40 -27.32
C GLY A 198 53.07 -73.02 -27.97
N MET A 199 51.99 -72.28 -28.23
CA MET A 199 52.01 -70.97 -28.87
C MET A 199 51.91 -69.86 -27.84
N THR A 200 52.56 -68.72 -28.11
CA THR A 200 52.36 -67.54 -27.27
C THR A 200 50.98 -66.91 -27.53
N PRO A 201 50.41 -66.20 -26.55
CA PRO A 201 49.14 -65.47 -26.71
C PRO A 201 49.08 -64.64 -28.00
N GLU A 202 50.14 -63.90 -28.30
CA GLU A 202 50.24 -63.04 -29.49
C GLU A 202 50.26 -63.83 -30.81
N GLN A 203 50.95 -64.98 -30.82
CA GLN A 203 50.97 -65.87 -31.98
C GLN A 203 49.60 -66.47 -32.26
N TYR A 204 48.84 -66.81 -31.22
CA TYR A 204 47.47 -67.30 -31.36
C TYR A 204 46.53 -66.22 -31.91
N LEU A 205 46.65 -64.97 -31.46
CA LEU A 205 45.90 -63.83 -32.03
C LEU A 205 46.23 -63.60 -33.50
N ALA A 206 47.52 -63.68 -33.87
CA ALA A 206 47.94 -63.55 -35.25
C ALA A 206 47.43 -64.71 -36.13
N ALA A 207 47.45 -65.94 -35.62
CA ALA A 207 46.90 -67.11 -36.30
C ALA A 207 45.38 -66.98 -36.49
N LYS A 208 44.66 -66.51 -35.46
CA LYS A 208 43.22 -66.24 -35.51
C LYS A 208 42.86 -65.16 -36.54
N LYS A 209 43.59 -64.03 -36.55
CA LYS A 209 43.44 -62.97 -37.56
C LYS A 209 43.72 -63.48 -38.98
N LYS A 210 44.73 -64.35 -39.15
CA LYS A 210 45.05 -64.96 -40.46
C LYS A 210 44.02 -65.99 -40.91
N ALA A 211 43.36 -66.67 -39.97
CA ALA A 211 42.31 -67.65 -40.22
C ALA A 211 40.91 -67.04 -40.44
N GLY A 212 40.75 -65.72 -40.25
CA GLY A 212 39.50 -65.01 -40.51
C GLY A 212 38.36 -65.33 -39.54
N LEU A 213 38.70 -65.65 -38.28
CA LEU A 213 37.76 -65.97 -37.20
C LEU A 213 37.77 -64.92 -36.08
#